data_AF-A0A1H6XFK1-F1
#
_entry.id   AF-A0A1H6XFK1-F1
#
_cell.length_a   1.000
_cell.length_b   1.000
_cell.length_c   1.000
_cell.angle_alpha   90.00
_cell.angle_beta   90.00
_cell.angle_gamma   90.00
#
_symmetry.space_group_name_H-M   'P 1'
#
loop_
_entity.id
_entity.type
_entity.pdbx_description
1 polymer ?
#
loop_
_entity_poly.entity_id
_entity_poly.type
_entity_poly.pdbx_seq_one_letter_code
_entity_poly.pdbx_strand_id
1 'polypeptide(L)'
;MEEFVRDISLPEIKEKVLVDKPVSMENCQRLKKTTNARICVGRAGERFKTETLLKFRADHAIAMDTVWSYVDEKIVDRLGFYKIQTMVKDKEEYIRRPDLGRIFAPETMQAIKKDCIQQPDVQIIAADGLSAYAINANLEDIYSIMLDGFVEKGYSVGTPIFVKYSRVATMDKISEALGAKVTIQFIGERPGLATGESMSVYMAYEASSQKPESQRTVVSNIYKDGIPSVEAGAQIVYLTEVLMREKKSGVELKI
;
A
#
# COMPACT_ATOMS: atom_id res chain seq x y z
N MET A 1 9.64 -44.86 7.51
CA MET A 1 9.26 -43.57 8.10
C MET A 1 9.80 -42.51 7.17
N GLU A 2 8.93 -41.89 6.37
CA GLU A 2 9.34 -40.72 5.58
C GLU A 2 9.74 -39.63 6.58
N GLU A 3 11.04 -39.35 6.70
CA GLU A 3 11.52 -38.14 7.35
C GLU A 3 11.04 -36.97 6.50
N PHE A 4 9.86 -36.45 6.82
CA PHE A 4 9.37 -35.23 6.20
C PHE A 4 10.38 -34.12 6.49
N VAL A 5 10.96 -33.57 5.42
CA VAL A 5 11.80 -32.38 5.48
C VAL A 5 10.97 -31.27 6.12
N ARG A 6 11.49 -30.70 7.22
CA ARG A 6 10.81 -29.63 7.96
C ARG A 6 10.51 -28.45 7.03
N ASP A 7 9.26 -28.01 7.02
CA ASP A 7 8.84 -26.87 6.21
C ASP A 7 9.50 -25.57 6.70
N ILE A 8 10.42 -25.05 5.89
CA ILE A 8 11.18 -23.83 6.16
C ILE A 8 10.36 -22.55 5.99
N SER A 9 9.12 -22.63 5.50
CA SER A 9 8.25 -21.48 5.28
C SER A 9 7.46 -21.09 6.53
N LEU A 10 7.32 -22.00 7.51
CA LEU A 10 6.48 -21.80 8.69
C LEU A 10 6.85 -20.55 9.51
N PRO A 11 5.86 -19.79 10.04
CA PRO A 11 6.09 -18.59 10.85
C PRO A 11 6.94 -18.85 12.10
N GLU A 12 6.74 -19.99 12.75
CA GLU A 12 7.42 -20.43 13.98
C GLU A 12 8.95 -20.48 13.86
N ILE A 13 9.47 -20.63 12.64
CA ILE A 13 10.92 -20.57 12.39
C ILE A 13 11.49 -19.20 12.76
N LYS A 14 10.72 -18.13 12.56
CA LYS A 14 11.15 -16.78 12.90
C LYS A 14 11.29 -16.59 14.42
N GLU A 15 10.55 -17.34 15.22
CA GLU A 15 10.57 -17.24 16.70
C GLU A 15 11.77 -17.94 17.34
N LYS A 16 12.43 -18.85 16.60
CA LYS A 16 13.57 -19.59 17.13
C LYS A 16 14.78 -18.69 17.41
N VAL A 17 15.36 -18.86 18.59
CA VAL A 17 16.69 -18.34 18.91
C VAL A 17 17.71 -19.34 18.39
N LEU A 18 18.54 -18.91 17.44
CA LEU A 18 19.55 -19.75 16.80
C LEU A 18 20.96 -19.38 17.26
N VAL A 19 21.12 -18.62 18.34
CA VAL A 19 22.42 -18.37 18.96
C VAL A 19 22.83 -19.64 19.73
N ASP A 20 24.04 -20.18 19.51
CA ASP A 20 24.46 -21.47 20.10
C ASP A 20 24.66 -21.44 21.61
N LYS A 21 25.30 -20.36 22.10
CA LYS A 21 25.58 -20.16 23.53
C LYS A 21 25.18 -18.73 23.92
N PRO A 22 23.88 -18.41 23.95
CA PRO A 22 23.43 -17.08 24.32
C PRO A 22 23.74 -16.85 25.79
N VAL A 23 24.24 -15.65 26.13
CA VAL A 23 24.44 -15.24 27.55
C VAL A 23 23.12 -15.32 28.32
N SER A 24 22.00 -15.00 27.67
CA SER A 24 20.66 -15.23 28.20
C SER A 24 19.71 -15.61 27.06
N MET A 25 19.20 -16.85 27.12
CA MET A 25 18.19 -17.35 26.18
C MET A 25 16.88 -16.57 26.29
N GLU A 26 16.45 -16.30 27.53
CA GLU A 26 15.23 -15.54 27.83
C GLU A 26 15.26 -14.14 27.24
N ASN A 27 16.38 -13.42 27.38
CA ASN A 27 16.52 -12.09 26.78
C ASN A 27 16.47 -12.15 25.25
N CYS A 28 17.05 -13.17 24.63
CA CYS A 28 16.96 -13.35 23.19
C CYS A 28 15.50 -13.57 22.75
N GLN A 29 14.75 -14.42 23.46
CA GLN A 29 13.33 -14.64 23.19
C GLN A 29 12.50 -13.37 23.37
N ARG A 30 12.75 -12.60 24.45
CA ARG A 30 12.08 -11.34 24.70
C ARG A 30 12.36 -10.32 23.60
N LEU A 31 13.61 -10.14 23.19
CA LEU A 31 13.99 -9.24 22.10
C LEU A 31 13.32 -9.62 20.78
N LYS A 32 13.24 -10.92 20.45
CA LYS A 32 12.55 -11.35 19.24
C LYS A 32 11.06 -11.01 19.23
N LYS A 33 10.42 -10.89 20.40
CA LYS A 33 9.01 -10.47 20.50
C LYS A 33 8.81 -8.96 20.34
N THR A 34 9.86 -8.16 20.47
CA THR A 34 9.75 -6.68 20.35
C THR A 34 9.96 -6.19 18.93
N THR A 35 10.29 -7.05 17.97
CA THR A 35 10.57 -6.63 16.59
C THR A 35 10.33 -7.74 15.58
N ASN A 36 9.85 -7.36 14.39
CA ASN A 36 9.75 -8.24 13.23
C ASN A 36 11.10 -8.48 12.53
N ALA A 37 12.18 -7.80 12.98
CA ALA A 37 13.52 -7.97 12.45
C ALA A 37 14.10 -9.36 12.79
N ARG A 38 14.94 -9.89 11.89
CA ARG A 38 15.56 -11.23 12.05
C ARG A 38 16.76 -11.19 13.00
N ILE A 39 16.50 -10.97 14.28
CA ILE A 39 17.52 -10.95 15.33
C ILE A 39 17.65 -12.30 16.05
N CYS A 40 18.72 -12.45 16.83
CA CYS A 40 19.04 -13.67 17.59
C CYS A 40 19.14 -14.92 16.70
N VAL A 41 19.60 -14.76 15.46
CA VAL A 41 19.74 -15.82 14.44
C VAL A 41 21.09 -16.56 14.46
N GLY A 42 21.98 -16.19 15.37
CA GLY A 42 23.32 -16.76 15.48
C GLY A 42 24.19 -16.55 14.23
N ARG A 43 25.28 -17.31 14.14
CA ARG A 43 26.24 -17.28 13.03
C ARG A 43 26.97 -18.61 12.90
N ALA A 44 27.52 -18.89 11.72
CA ALA A 44 28.50 -19.94 11.45
C ALA A 44 29.79 -19.25 10.97
N GLY A 45 30.80 -19.12 11.84
CA GLY A 45 31.91 -18.21 11.60
C GLY A 45 31.39 -16.77 11.48
N GLU A 46 31.64 -16.12 10.34
CA GLU A 46 31.15 -14.78 9.98
C GLU A 46 29.91 -14.82 9.06
N ARG A 47 29.34 -16.00 8.82
CA ARG A 47 28.21 -16.20 7.89
C ARG A 47 26.92 -16.51 8.63
N PHE A 48 25.79 -16.41 7.92
CA PHE A 48 24.51 -16.88 8.43
C PHE A 48 24.53 -18.38 8.68
N LYS A 49 23.74 -18.82 9.66
CA LYS A 49 23.39 -20.23 9.79
C LYS A 49 22.55 -20.69 8.60
N THR A 50 22.66 -21.97 8.25
CA THR A 50 21.95 -22.58 7.13
C THR A 50 20.43 -22.39 7.25
N GLU A 51 19.84 -22.62 8.43
CA GLU A 51 18.39 -22.42 8.66
C GLU A 51 17.95 -20.97 8.39
N THR A 52 18.73 -19.98 8.86
CA THR A 52 18.49 -18.56 8.60
C THR A 52 18.54 -18.24 7.12
N LEU A 53 19.53 -18.78 6.40
CA LEU A 53 19.69 -18.57 4.96
C LEU A 53 18.54 -19.22 4.16
N LEU A 54 18.15 -20.44 4.51
CA LEU A 54 17.04 -21.14 3.87
C LEU A 54 15.72 -20.40 4.08
N LYS A 55 15.43 -19.97 5.32
CA LYS A 55 14.24 -19.16 5.62
C LYS A 55 14.25 -17.84 4.85
N PHE A 56 15.40 -17.18 4.75
CA PHE A 56 15.54 -15.97 3.95
C PHE A 56 15.20 -16.21 2.48
N ARG A 57 15.68 -17.31 1.89
CA ARG A 57 15.41 -17.68 0.49
C ARG A 57 13.94 -18.02 0.27
N ALA A 58 13.31 -18.75 1.19
CA ALA A 58 11.88 -19.07 1.13
C ALA A 58 11.03 -17.79 1.15
N ASP A 59 11.29 -16.89 2.10
CA ASP A 59 10.57 -15.62 2.19
C ASP A 59 10.82 -14.72 0.96
N HIS A 60 12.02 -14.80 0.37
CA HIS A 60 12.34 -14.05 -0.85
C HIS A 60 11.55 -14.57 -2.06
N ALA A 61 11.33 -15.88 -2.18
CA ALA A 61 10.50 -16.45 -3.24
C ALA A 61 9.06 -15.93 -3.14
N ILE A 62 8.47 -15.94 -1.93
CA ILE A 62 7.13 -15.40 -1.68
C ILE A 62 7.05 -13.90 -2.02
N ALA A 63 8.07 -13.13 -1.64
CA ALA A 63 8.12 -11.70 -1.96
C ALA A 63 8.18 -11.45 -3.48
N MET A 64 8.90 -12.30 -4.23
CA MET A 64 8.95 -12.23 -5.69
C MET A 64 7.59 -12.54 -6.32
N ASP A 65 6.90 -13.58 -5.86
CA ASP A 65 5.57 -13.93 -6.38
C ASP A 65 4.55 -12.81 -6.11
N THR A 66 4.69 -12.12 -4.98
CA THR A 66 3.82 -10.97 -4.64
C THR A 66 3.93 -9.84 -5.66
N VAL A 67 5.13 -9.58 -6.21
CA VAL A 67 5.31 -8.54 -7.25
C VAL A 67 4.46 -8.83 -8.50
N TRP A 68 4.27 -10.10 -8.82
CA TRP A 68 3.53 -10.56 -10.00
C TRP A 68 2.04 -10.79 -9.77
N SER A 69 1.56 -10.54 -8.55
CA SER A 69 0.15 -10.68 -8.18
C SER A 69 -0.74 -9.57 -8.76
N TYR A 70 -2.04 -9.87 -8.81
CA TYR A 70 -3.11 -8.98 -9.26
C TYR A 70 -4.14 -8.78 -8.15
N VAL A 71 -4.80 -7.62 -8.19
CA VAL A 71 -5.87 -7.29 -7.24
C VAL A 71 -7.05 -8.20 -7.54
N ASP A 72 -7.70 -8.72 -6.50
CA ASP A 72 -8.95 -9.45 -6.67
C ASP A 72 -10.04 -8.47 -7.12
N GLU A 73 -10.39 -8.55 -8.40
CA GLU A 73 -11.39 -7.65 -9.00
C GLU A 73 -12.74 -7.72 -8.31
N LYS A 74 -13.06 -8.82 -7.59
CA LYS A 74 -14.29 -8.93 -6.81
C LYS A 74 -14.39 -7.88 -5.70
N ILE A 75 -13.27 -7.51 -5.08
CA ILE A 75 -13.24 -6.47 -4.04
C ILE A 75 -13.55 -5.12 -4.68
N VAL A 76 -12.93 -4.85 -5.83
CA VAL A 76 -13.13 -3.62 -6.61
C VAL A 76 -14.59 -3.47 -7.04
N ASP A 77 -15.18 -4.56 -7.56
CA ASP A 77 -16.58 -4.59 -7.99
C ASP A 77 -17.55 -4.42 -6.82
N ARG A 78 -17.31 -5.13 -5.70
CA ARG A 78 -18.15 -5.04 -4.49
C ARG A 78 -18.20 -3.62 -3.93
N LEU A 79 -17.05 -2.94 -3.92
CA LEU A 79 -16.93 -1.58 -3.42
C LEU A 79 -17.35 -0.52 -4.46
N GLY A 80 -17.79 -0.92 -5.65
CA GLY A 80 -18.33 -0.01 -6.67
C GLY A 80 -17.29 0.89 -7.34
N PHE A 81 -16.02 0.49 -7.38
CA PHE A 81 -14.96 1.28 -7.97
C PHE A 81 -15.06 1.29 -9.51
N TYR A 82 -15.03 2.48 -10.11
CA TYR A 82 -14.94 2.68 -11.55
C TYR A 82 -13.54 2.27 -12.04
N LYS A 83 -13.47 1.19 -12.83
CA LYS A 83 -12.21 0.57 -13.24
C LYS A 83 -11.63 1.27 -14.46
N ILE A 84 -10.36 1.66 -14.37
CA ILE A 84 -9.56 2.17 -15.49
C ILE A 84 -8.15 1.55 -15.49
N GLN A 85 -7.45 1.72 -16.60
CA GLN A 85 -6.06 1.29 -16.75
C GLN A 85 -5.22 2.44 -17.28
N THR A 86 -3.95 2.49 -16.86
CA THR A 86 -2.95 3.41 -17.42
C THR A 86 -2.56 3.01 -18.85
N MET A 87 -1.60 3.70 -19.46
CA MET A 87 -1.05 3.33 -20.77
C MET A 87 -0.27 2.01 -20.78
N VAL A 88 -0.12 1.37 -19.62
CA VAL A 88 0.58 0.09 -19.48
C VAL A 88 -0.30 -1.05 -19.97
N LYS A 89 0.26 -1.95 -20.77
CA LYS A 89 -0.44 -3.10 -21.34
C LYS A 89 -0.49 -4.32 -20.41
N ASP A 90 0.60 -4.59 -19.70
CA ASP A 90 0.79 -5.79 -18.88
C ASP A 90 1.74 -5.54 -17.70
N LYS A 91 1.87 -6.55 -16.82
CA LYS A 91 2.69 -6.43 -15.60
C LYS A 91 4.19 -6.32 -15.89
N GLU A 92 4.70 -6.91 -16.97
CA GLU A 92 6.12 -6.79 -17.32
C GLU A 92 6.45 -5.36 -17.72
N GLU A 93 5.62 -4.75 -18.56
CA GLU A 93 5.74 -3.35 -18.95
C GLU A 93 5.58 -2.44 -17.73
N TYR A 94 4.61 -2.72 -16.86
CA TYR A 94 4.40 -1.95 -15.63
C TYR A 94 5.68 -1.81 -14.77
N ILE A 95 6.41 -2.91 -14.61
CA ILE A 95 7.65 -2.96 -13.81
C ILE A 95 8.77 -2.17 -14.49
N ARG A 96 8.86 -2.21 -15.83
CA ARG A 96 9.96 -1.61 -16.60
C ARG A 96 9.70 -0.16 -17.04
N ARG A 97 8.43 0.26 -17.13
CA ARG A 97 7.98 1.55 -17.69
C ARG A 97 7.16 2.34 -16.69
N PRO A 98 7.80 2.89 -15.63
CA PRO A 98 7.11 3.72 -14.65
C PRO A 98 6.50 4.98 -15.27
N ASP A 99 7.02 5.45 -16.40
CA ASP A 99 6.48 6.58 -17.16
C ASP A 99 5.08 6.29 -17.71
N LEU A 100 4.83 5.09 -18.26
CA LEU A 100 3.52 4.69 -18.77
C LEU A 100 2.50 4.50 -17.64
N GLY A 101 2.95 4.02 -16.47
CA GLY A 101 2.10 3.86 -15.30
C GLY A 101 1.69 5.18 -14.63
N ARG A 102 2.14 6.33 -15.13
CA ARG A 102 1.78 7.67 -14.64
C ARG A 102 0.78 8.39 -15.53
N ILE A 103 0.44 7.83 -16.69
CA ILE A 103 -0.36 8.49 -17.72
C ILE A 103 -1.51 7.60 -18.19
N PHE A 104 -2.51 8.25 -18.78
CA PHE A 104 -3.71 7.63 -19.31
C PHE A 104 -3.84 7.94 -20.80
N ALA A 105 -4.54 7.06 -21.51
CA ALA A 105 -4.99 7.37 -22.86
C ALA A 105 -5.97 8.57 -22.83
N PRO A 106 -5.98 9.43 -23.86
CA PRO A 106 -6.91 10.56 -23.93
C PRO A 106 -8.37 10.16 -23.78
N GLU A 107 -8.76 9.01 -24.33
CA GLU A 107 -10.11 8.47 -24.29
C GLU A 107 -10.51 8.09 -22.85
N THR A 108 -9.57 7.51 -22.09
CA THR A 108 -9.78 7.20 -20.66
C THR A 108 -10.04 8.48 -19.87
N MET A 109 -9.28 9.55 -20.13
CA MET A 109 -9.49 10.83 -19.44
C MET A 109 -10.81 11.49 -19.82
N GLN A 110 -11.26 11.35 -21.08
CA GLN A 110 -12.58 11.82 -21.51
C GLN A 110 -13.71 11.03 -20.84
N ALA A 111 -13.57 9.71 -20.73
CA ALA A 111 -14.53 8.87 -20.02
C ALA A 111 -14.63 9.25 -18.54
N ILE A 112 -13.51 9.46 -17.84
CA ILE A 112 -13.51 9.91 -16.43
C ILE A 112 -14.29 11.23 -16.28
N LYS A 113 -14.06 12.21 -17.15
CA LYS A 113 -14.78 13.49 -17.10
C LYS A 113 -16.28 13.36 -17.36
N LYS A 114 -16.68 12.38 -18.15
CA LYS A 114 -18.08 12.16 -18.54
C LYS A 114 -18.83 11.37 -17.47
N ASP A 115 -18.21 10.31 -16.96
CA ASP A 115 -18.89 9.25 -16.21
C ASP A 115 -18.71 9.38 -14.69
N CYS A 116 -17.75 10.20 -14.22
CA CYS A 116 -17.49 10.42 -12.79
C CYS A 116 -17.98 11.80 -12.30
N ILE A 117 -18.27 11.88 -11.00
CA ILE A 117 -18.69 13.10 -10.30
C ILE A 117 -17.62 14.19 -10.45
N GLN A 118 -18.06 15.38 -10.86
CA GLN A 118 -17.22 16.56 -10.99
C GLN A 118 -17.20 17.37 -9.69
N GLN A 119 -16.06 18.02 -9.44
CA GLN A 119 -15.77 18.90 -8.30
C GLN A 119 -16.10 18.29 -6.92
N PRO A 120 -15.73 17.02 -6.64
CA PRO A 120 -15.94 16.47 -5.30
C PRO A 120 -15.02 17.15 -4.28
N ASP A 121 -15.46 17.18 -3.03
CA ASP A 121 -14.56 17.54 -1.94
C ASP A 121 -13.45 16.48 -1.83
N VAL A 122 -13.82 15.20 -1.81
CA VAL A 122 -12.87 14.09 -1.68
C VAL A 122 -12.97 13.12 -2.86
N GLN A 123 -11.87 12.91 -3.58
CA GLN A 123 -11.75 11.88 -4.60
C GLN A 123 -10.93 10.70 -4.07
N ILE A 124 -11.53 9.51 -4.09
CA ILE A 124 -10.87 8.28 -3.62
C ILE A 124 -10.41 7.44 -4.81
N ILE A 125 -9.16 7.00 -4.76
CA ILE A 125 -8.52 6.18 -5.78
C ILE A 125 -7.92 4.95 -5.11
N ALA A 126 -8.18 3.76 -5.65
CA ALA A 126 -7.44 2.55 -5.31
C ALA A 126 -6.55 2.15 -6.49
N ALA A 127 -5.34 1.72 -6.20
CA ALA A 127 -4.35 1.37 -7.20
C ALA A 127 -3.62 0.09 -6.78
N ASP A 128 -3.41 -0.82 -7.73
CA ASP A 128 -2.64 -2.04 -7.48
C ASP A 128 -1.22 -1.74 -6.96
N GLY A 129 -0.53 -0.78 -7.57
CA GLY A 129 0.82 -0.44 -7.17
C GLY A 129 1.79 -1.59 -7.41
N LEU A 130 2.77 -1.76 -6.53
CA LEU A 130 3.77 -2.84 -6.64
C LEU A 130 3.38 -4.11 -5.87
N SER A 131 2.33 -4.06 -5.04
CA SER A 131 1.80 -5.21 -4.31
C SER A 131 0.28 -5.21 -4.34
N ALA A 132 -0.30 -6.07 -5.17
CA ALA A 132 -1.76 -6.23 -5.17
C ALA A 132 -2.28 -6.88 -3.88
N TYR A 133 -1.45 -7.68 -3.21
CA TYR A 133 -1.82 -8.31 -1.95
C TYR A 133 -2.11 -7.28 -0.84
N ALA A 134 -1.40 -6.14 -0.85
CA ALA A 134 -1.66 -5.03 0.06
C ALA A 134 -3.06 -4.43 -0.13
N ILE A 135 -3.54 -4.34 -1.37
CA ILE A 135 -4.90 -3.87 -1.65
C ILE A 135 -5.93 -4.90 -1.22
N ASN A 136 -5.71 -6.17 -1.57
CA ASN A 136 -6.63 -7.25 -1.20
C ASN A 136 -6.80 -7.41 0.31
N ALA A 137 -5.73 -7.19 1.08
CA ALA A 137 -5.74 -7.37 2.53
C ALA A 137 -6.35 -6.18 3.30
N ASN A 138 -6.33 -4.96 2.74
CA ASN A 138 -6.62 -3.75 3.53
C ASN A 138 -7.70 -2.85 2.95
N LEU A 139 -8.01 -2.91 1.64
CA LEU A 139 -8.86 -1.93 0.97
C LEU A 139 -10.29 -1.89 1.53
N GLU A 140 -10.92 -3.06 1.74
CA GLU A 140 -12.31 -3.17 2.18
C GLU A 140 -12.50 -2.53 3.57
N ASP A 141 -11.62 -2.84 4.51
CA ASP A 141 -11.67 -2.30 5.87
C ASP A 141 -11.44 -0.79 5.92
N ILE A 142 -10.40 -0.29 5.24
CA ILE A 142 -10.06 1.13 5.28
C ILE A 142 -11.09 2.00 4.54
N TYR A 143 -11.59 1.51 3.40
CA TYR A 143 -12.52 2.25 2.56
C TYR A 143 -13.86 2.47 3.27
N SER A 144 -14.37 1.44 3.95
CA SER A 144 -15.64 1.51 4.67
C SER A 144 -15.60 2.56 5.80
N ILE A 145 -14.55 2.53 6.62
CA ILE A 145 -14.36 3.49 7.71
C ILE A 145 -14.22 4.93 7.19
N MET A 146 -13.51 5.12 6.08
CA MET A 146 -13.35 6.45 5.48
C MET A 146 -14.65 6.99 4.91
N LEU A 147 -15.43 6.15 4.22
CA LEU A 147 -16.70 6.57 3.64
C LEU A 147 -17.66 7.06 4.73
N ASP A 148 -17.80 6.29 5.81
CA ASP A 148 -18.62 6.67 6.96
C ASP A 148 -18.16 8.00 7.56
N GLY A 149 -16.85 8.15 7.78
CA GLY A 149 -16.28 9.38 8.33
C GLY A 149 -16.46 10.62 7.43
N PHE A 150 -16.37 10.46 6.11
CA PHE A 150 -16.62 11.57 5.17
C PHE A 150 -18.09 11.96 5.09
N VAL A 151 -18.99 10.98 5.13
CA VAL A 151 -20.44 11.22 5.17
C VAL A 151 -20.83 11.95 6.46
N GLU A 152 -20.32 11.51 7.62
CA GLU A 152 -20.56 12.17 8.92
C GLU A 152 -20.11 13.63 8.92
N LYS A 153 -18.97 13.91 8.27
CA LYS A 153 -18.41 15.26 8.14
C LYS A 153 -19.08 16.11 7.05
N GLY A 154 -20.00 15.53 6.27
CA GLY A 154 -20.71 16.21 5.21
C GLY A 154 -19.88 16.53 3.97
N TYR A 155 -18.76 15.82 3.74
CA TYR A 155 -17.97 15.97 2.52
C TYR A 155 -18.62 15.23 1.35
N SER A 156 -18.64 15.88 0.18
CA SER A 156 -19.01 15.20 -1.06
C SER A 156 -17.89 14.25 -1.50
N VAL A 157 -18.22 12.97 -1.66
CA VAL A 157 -17.28 11.94 -2.12
C VAL A 157 -17.51 11.69 -3.61
N GLY A 158 -16.43 11.77 -4.40
CA GLY A 158 -16.46 11.50 -5.83
C GLY A 158 -16.68 10.02 -6.15
N THR A 159 -16.90 9.70 -7.42
CA THR A 159 -16.98 8.31 -7.88
C THR A 159 -15.67 7.61 -7.55
N PRO A 160 -15.63 6.53 -6.73
CA PRO A 160 -14.37 5.85 -6.41
C PRO A 160 -13.78 5.24 -7.68
N ILE A 161 -12.47 5.38 -7.89
CA ILE A 161 -11.79 4.93 -9.13
C ILE A 161 -10.72 3.90 -8.79
N PHE A 162 -10.75 2.75 -9.49
CA PHE A 162 -9.67 1.78 -9.42
C PHE A 162 -8.77 1.91 -10.64
N VAL A 163 -7.46 2.10 -10.41
CA VAL A 163 -6.47 2.27 -11.45
C VAL A 163 -5.55 1.06 -11.50
N LYS A 164 -5.63 0.29 -12.58
CA LYS A 164 -4.73 -0.82 -12.87
C LYS A 164 -3.40 -0.32 -13.44
N TYR A 165 -2.29 -0.93 -13.01
CA TYR A 165 -0.93 -0.56 -13.38
C TYR A 165 -0.57 0.90 -13.05
N SER A 166 -0.93 1.31 -11.84
CA SER A 166 -0.86 2.71 -11.42
C SER A 166 0.44 3.06 -10.70
N ARG A 167 0.94 4.26 -10.95
CA ARG A 167 1.91 4.96 -10.11
C ARG A 167 1.24 6.13 -9.41
N VAL A 168 1.85 6.62 -8.34
CA VAL A 168 1.30 7.71 -7.50
C VAL A 168 0.87 8.93 -8.31
N ALA A 169 1.65 9.31 -9.34
CA ALA A 169 1.34 10.50 -10.14
C ALA A 169 0.04 10.43 -10.97
N THR A 170 -0.60 9.26 -11.07
CA THR A 170 -1.94 9.16 -11.67
C THR A 170 -2.99 9.94 -10.88
N MET A 171 -2.81 10.09 -9.56
CA MET A 171 -3.70 10.87 -8.71
C MET A 171 -3.82 12.31 -9.20
N ASP A 172 -2.72 12.89 -9.68
CA ASP A 172 -2.65 14.28 -10.12
C ASP A 172 -3.53 14.49 -11.36
N LYS A 173 -3.50 13.54 -12.31
CA LYS A 173 -4.31 13.61 -13.53
C LYS A 173 -5.79 13.43 -13.28
N ILE A 174 -6.15 12.53 -12.36
CA ILE A 174 -7.55 12.31 -11.97
C ILE A 174 -8.08 13.53 -11.21
N SER A 175 -7.29 14.06 -10.28
CA SER A 175 -7.58 15.30 -9.55
C SER A 175 -7.84 16.47 -10.49
N GLU A 176 -6.92 16.73 -11.44
CA GLU A 176 -7.08 17.78 -12.45
C GLU A 176 -8.33 17.58 -13.33
N ALA A 177 -8.62 16.33 -13.71
CA ALA A 177 -9.75 16.03 -14.59
C ALA A 177 -11.10 16.22 -13.91
N LEU A 178 -11.20 15.92 -12.62
CA LEU A 178 -12.43 15.99 -11.84
C LEU A 178 -12.54 17.29 -11.03
N GLY A 179 -11.46 18.06 -10.88
CA GLY A 179 -11.45 19.26 -10.03
C GLY A 179 -11.62 18.93 -8.55
N ALA A 180 -11.06 17.81 -8.08
CA ALA A 180 -11.19 17.36 -6.70
C ALA A 180 -10.38 18.25 -5.73
N LYS A 181 -10.96 18.61 -4.58
CA LYS A 181 -10.25 19.42 -3.57
C LYS A 181 -9.21 18.61 -2.81
N VAL A 182 -9.52 17.40 -2.36
CA VAL A 182 -8.54 16.46 -1.80
C VAL A 182 -8.63 15.16 -2.56
N THR A 183 -7.49 14.71 -3.09
CA THR A 183 -7.38 13.39 -3.73
C THR A 183 -6.62 12.45 -2.84
N ILE A 184 -7.16 11.26 -2.64
CA ILE A 184 -6.62 10.19 -1.80
C ILE A 184 -6.37 8.97 -2.67
N GLN A 185 -5.16 8.42 -2.65
CA GLN A 185 -4.81 7.23 -3.39
C GLN A 185 -4.23 6.15 -2.47
N PHE A 186 -4.95 5.02 -2.35
CA PHE A 186 -4.44 3.77 -1.80
C PHE A 186 -3.57 3.08 -2.84
N ILE A 187 -2.35 2.70 -2.48
CA ILE A 187 -1.44 2.02 -3.40
C ILE A 187 -0.59 0.98 -2.68
N GLY A 188 -0.49 -0.20 -3.27
CA GLY A 188 0.36 -1.27 -2.76
C GLY A 188 1.83 -0.90 -2.86
N GLU A 189 2.56 -0.99 -1.74
CA GLU A 189 3.99 -0.67 -1.68
C GLU A 189 4.83 -1.76 -2.38
N ARG A 190 6.15 -1.52 -2.47
CA ARG A 190 7.08 -2.56 -2.87
C ARG A 190 7.04 -3.68 -1.82
N PRO A 191 6.77 -4.94 -2.20
CA PRO A 191 6.71 -6.03 -1.22
C PRO A 191 8.06 -6.18 -0.51
N GLY A 192 7.99 -6.22 0.82
CA GLY A 192 9.13 -6.50 1.66
C GLY A 192 9.40 -8.00 1.75
N LEU A 193 10.54 -8.37 2.33
CA LEU A 193 10.84 -9.77 2.60
C LEU A 193 9.91 -10.38 3.66
N ALA A 194 9.35 -9.54 4.53
CA ALA A 194 8.54 -10.01 5.65
C ALA A 194 7.05 -10.10 5.33
N THR A 195 6.55 -9.19 4.49
CA THR A 195 5.12 -9.06 4.18
C THR A 195 4.93 -8.40 2.82
N GLY A 196 3.90 -8.86 2.10
CA GLY A 196 3.34 -8.22 0.92
C GLY A 196 2.14 -7.32 1.22
N GLU A 197 1.69 -7.25 2.47
CA GLU A 197 0.43 -6.60 2.86
C GLU A 197 0.56 -5.08 3.07
N SER A 198 1.78 -4.52 3.05
CA SER A 198 2.00 -3.09 3.32
C SER A 198 1.40 -2.20 2.23
N MET A 199 0.42 -1.38 2.62
CA MET A 199 -0.23 -0.37 1.78
C MET A 199 0.19 1.03 2.23
N SER A 200 0.29 1.95 1.26
CA SER A 200 0.46 3.38 1.50
C SER A 200 -0.75 4.15 1.00
N VAL A 201 -1.01 5.29 1.63
CA VAL A 201 -2.00 6.27 1.22
C VAL A 201 -1.32 7.60 0.94
N TYR A 202 -1.46 8.07 -0.29
CA TYR A 202 -1.00 9.38 -0.72
C TYR A 202 -2.19 10.35 -0.81
N MET A 203 -2.03 11.54 -0.23
CA MET A 203 -3.10 12.54 -0.16
C MET A 203 -2.56 13.89 -0.61
N ALA A 204 -3.32 14.66 -1.38
CA ALA A 204 -2.95 16.02 -1.72
C ALA A 204 -4.17 16.92 -1.91
N TYR A 205 -4.02 18.19 -1.49
CA TYR A 205 -4.99 19.25 -1.73
C TYR A 205 -4.77 19.84 -3.13
N GLU A 206 -5.82 19.82 -3.97
CA GLU A 206 -5.82 20.20 -5.38
C GLU A 206 -4.61 19.63 -6.11
N ALA A 207 -4.48 18.30 -6.07
CA ALA A 207 -3.33 17.59 -6.62
C ALA A 207 -3.16 17.92 -8.11
N SER A 208 -1.93 18.20 -8.53
CA SER A 208 -1.64 18.58 -9.91
C SER A 208 -0.25 18.13 -10.35
N SER A 209 -0.16 17.81 -11.65
CA SER A 209 1.07 17.47 -12.35
C SER A 209 2.02 18.66 -12.53
N GLN A 210 1.53 19.88 -12.28
CA GLN A 210 2.35 21.10 -12.25
C GLN A 210 3.04 21.32 -10.89
N LYS A 211 2.63 20.60 -9.85
CA LYS A 211 3.19 20.69 -8.50
C LYS A 211 4.21 19.56 -8.26
N PRO A 212 5.24 19.77 -7.41
CA PRO A 212 6.24 18.74 -7.11
C PRO A 212 5.64 17.58 -6.29
N GLU A 213 6.35 16.45 -6.20
CA GLU A 213 5.91 15.31 -5.38
C GLU A 213 5.74 15.65 -3.89
N SER A 214 6.49 16.64 -3.40
CA SER A 214 6.40 17.14 -2.02
C SER A 214 5.05 17.78 -1.68
N GLN A 215 4.14 17.94 -2.65
CA GLN A 215 2.74 18.32 -2.40
C GLN A 215 1.95 17.24 -1.63
N ARG A 216 2.44 15.99 -1.62
CA ARG A 216 1.68 14.85 -1.09
C ARG A 216 1.99 14.60 0.39
N THR A 217 0.95 14.46 1.19
CA THR A 217 1.00 13.87 2.53
C THR A 217 0.90 12.35 2.40
N VAL A 218 1.67 11.60 3.19
CA VAL A 218 1.72 10.13 3.10
C VAL A 218 1.46 9.50 4.45
N VAL A 219 0.57 8.50 4.47
CA VAL A 219 0.44 7.52 5.57
C VAL A 219 0.87 6.18 5.02
N SER A 220 1.98 5.63 5.51
CA SER A 220 2.60 4.39 5.03
C SER A 220 2.50 3.27 6.03
N ASN A 221 2.89 2.05 5.61
CA ASN A 221 2.95 0.89 6.49
C ASN A 221 1.60 0.55 7.12
N ILE A 222 0.54 0.65 6.31
CA ILE A 222 -0.81 0.23 6.69
C ILE A 222 -0.94 -1.27 6.43
N TYR A 223 -0.98 -2.05 7.51
CA TYR A 223 -1.18 -3.51 7.54
C TYR A 223 -1.25 -3.97 9.01
N LYS A 224 -1.55 -5.26 9.23
CA LYS A 224 -1.79 -5.83 10.58
C LYS A 224 -0.66 -5.65 11.61
N ASP A 225 0.61 -5.65 11.18
CA ASP A 225 1.76 -5.44 12.09
C ASP A 225 2.35 -4.01 11.96
N GLY A 226 1.64 -3.11 11.28
CA GLY A 226 1.94 -1.68 11.16
C GLY A 226 0.80 -0.86 11.75
N ILE A 227 0.30 0.12 11.00
CA ILE A 227 -0.96 0.81 11.36
C ILE A 227 -2.12 -0.05 10.85
N PRO A 228 -3.03 -0.53 11.73
CA PRO A 228 -4.19 -1.29 11.29
C PRO A 228 -5.10 -0.47 10.36
N SER A 229 -5.71 -1.12 9.37
CA SER A 229 -6.52 -0.47 8.32
C SER A 229 -7.63 0.43 8.87
N VAL A 230 -8.30 0.00 9.94
CA VAL A 230 -9.37 0.76 10.62
C VAL A 230 -8.83 2.05 11.26
N GLU A 231 -7.70 1.97 11.95
CA GLU A 231 -7.05 3.13 12.59
C GLU A 231 -6.52 4.10 11.52
N ALA A 232 -5.90 3.56 10.47
CA ALA A 232 -5.46 4.34 9.32
C ALA A 232 -6.62 5.10 8.66
N GLY A 233 -7.79 4.46 8.52
CA GLY A 233 -9.00 5.09 7.98
C GLY A 233 -9.41 6.34 8.78
N ALA A 234 -9.48 6.23 10.11
CA ALA A 234 -9.79 7.36 10.98
C ALA A 234 -8.73 8.48 10.89
N GLN A 235 -7.45 8.11 10.84
CA GLN A 235 -6.35 9.05 10.66
C GLN A 235 -6.45 9.81 9.32
N ILE A 236 -6.81 9.11 8.24
CA ILE A 236 -6.98 9.71 6.91
C ILE A 236 -8.15 10.69 6.88
N VAL A 237 -9.27 10.37 7.54
CA VAL A 237 -10.41 11.30 7.67
C VAL A 237 -9.98 12.58 8.40
N TYR A 238 -9.28 12.44 9.52
CA TYR A 238 -8.73 13.59 10.25
C TYR A 238 -7.77 14.42 9.39
N LEU A 239 -6.81 13.78 8.72
CA LEU A 239 -5.86 14.47 7.85
C LEU A 239 -6.58 15.18 6.70
N THR A 240 -7.63 14.59 6.13
CA THR A 240 -8.45 15.23 5.08
C THR A 240 -9.09 16.52 5.58
N GLU A 241 -9.64 16.53 6.80
CA GLU A 241 -10.18 17.74 7.42
C GLU A 241 -9.11 18.84 7.56
N VAL A 242 -7.90 18.45 8.00
CA VAL A 242 -6.76 19.35 8.12
C VAL A 242 -6.36 19.93 6.76
N LEU A 243 -6.24 19.08 5.72
CA LEU A 243 -5.93 19.50 4.34
C LEU A 243 -7.00 20.48 3.81
N MET A 244 -8.27 20.20 4.06
CA MET A 244 -9.40 21.04 3.65
C MET A 244 -9.39 22.40 4.33
N ARG A 245 -9.10 22.44 5.64
CA ARG A 245 -9.05 23.67 6.44
C ARG A 245 -7.88 24.55 6.04
N GLU A 246 -6.68 23.96 5.93
CA GLU A 246 -5.45 24.70 5.64
C GLU A 246 -5.26 25.00 4.15
N LYS A 247 -5.99 24.29 3.28
CA LYS A 247 -5.86 24.34 1.81
C LYS A 247 -4.42 24.08 1.34
N LYS A 248 -3.75 23.16 2.04
CA LYS A 248 -2.34 22.81 1.88
C LYS A 248 -2.15 21.32 2.15
N SER A 249 -1.10 20.75 1.58
CA SER A 249 -0.72 19.36 1.79
C SER A 249 0.79 19.17 1.66
N GLY A 250 1.28 17.99 2.04
CA GLY A 250 2.70 17.65 1.99
C GLY A 250 3.55 18.59 2.83
N VAL A 251 4.70 19.03 2.30
CA VAL A 251 5.68 19.83 3.05
C VAL A 251 5.19 21.23 3.42
N GLU A 252 4.14 21.73 2.77
CA GLU A 252 3.54 23.02 3.10
C GLU A 252 2.59 22.94 4.30
N LEU A 253 2.16 21.73 4.65
CA LEU A 253 1.30 21.49 5.79
C LEU A 253 2.13 21.45 7.07
N LYS A 254 1.82 22.34 8.02
CA LYS A 254 2.44 22.36 9.34
C LYS A 254 1.43 21.81 10.35
N ILE A 255 1.67 20.58 10.81
CA ILE A 255 0.90 19.88 11.85
C ILE A 255 1.66 19.94 13.17
#